data_AF-A0A519BQZ4-F1
#
_entry.id   AF-A0A519BQZ4-F1
#
_cell.length_a   1.000
_cell.length_b   1.000
_cell.length_c   1.000
_cell.angle_alpha   90.00
_cell.angle_beta   90.00
_cell.angle_gamma   90.00
#
_symmetry.space_group_name_H-M   'P 1'
#
loop_
_entity.id
_entity.type
_entity.pdbx_description
1 polymer ?
#
loop_
_entity_poly.entity_id
_entity_poly.type
_entity_poly.pdbx_seq_one_letter_code
_entity_poly.pdbx_strand_id
1 'polypeptide(L)'
;MLEKTKINLKHYKIKPKKIINADATKLSEYYKKNSIESIVCDPPYGQSSSTSDKNLRNLFRTFMIEAHKVLKKKGRLVIIIPSKLKIPGLIPK
;
A
#
# COMPACT_ATOMS: atom_id res chain seq x y z
N MET A 1 -0.69 -11.66 -10.04
CA MET A 1 -1.65 -10.61 -9.63
C MET A 1 -2.04 -9.70 -10.80
N LEU A 2 -1.10 -9.02 -11.45
CA LEU A 2 -1.39 -8.03 -12.51
C LEU A 2 -2.33 -8.51 -13.63
N GLU A 3 -2.05 -9.67 -14.24
CA GLU A 3 -2.88 -10.17 -15.35
C GLU A 3 -4.32 -10.46 -14.91
N LYS A 4 -4.49 -11.06 -13.73
CA LYS A 4 -5.83 -11.28 -13.14
C LYS A 4 -6.54 -9.96 -12.84
N THR A 5 -5.81 -8.95 -12.34
CA THR A 5 -6.37 -7.60 -12.13
C THR A 5 -6.86 -6.99 -13.43
N LYS A 6 -6.09 -7.09 -14.53
CA LYS A 6 -6.52 -6.60 -15.86
C LYS A 6 -7.78 -7.30 -16.34
N ILE A 7 -7.86 -8.62 -16.19
CA ILE A 7 -9.05 -9.42 -16.55
C ILE A 7 -10.27 -8.93 -15.76
N ASN A 8 -10.13 -8.77 -14.44
CA ASN A 8 -11.22 -8.32 -13.57
C ASN A 8 -11.70 -6.91 -13.94
N LEU A 9 -10.77 -5.95 -14.11
CA LEU A 9 -11.14 -4.58 -14.49
C LEU A 9 -11.82 -4.52 -15.86
N LYS A 10 -11.35 -5.33 -16.83
CA LYS A 10 -11.99 -5.46 -18.15
C LYS A 10 -13.41 -5.99 -18.03
N HIS A 11 -13.63 -7.03 -17.22
CA HIS A 11 -14.95 -7.61 -16.98
C HIS A 11 -15.95 -6.55 -16.47
N TYR A 12 -15.52 -5.72 -15.50
CA TYR A 12 -16.33 -4.63 -14.95
C TYR A 12 -16.31 -3.33 -15.77
N LYS A 13 -15.71 -3.33 -16.97
CA LYS A 13 -15.60 -2.15 -17.86
C LYS A 13 -14.90 -0.94 -17.22
N ILE A 14 -14.03 -1.17 -16.23
CA ILE A 14 -13.23 -0.13 -15.58
C ILE A 14 -11.93 0.07 -16.36
N LYS A 15 -11.64 1.30 -16.76
CA LYS A 15 -10.39 1.66 -17.46
C LYS A 15 -9.43 2.36 -16.49
N PRO A 16 -8.45 1.66 -15.91
CA PRO A 16 -7.49 2.29 -15.00
C PRO A 16 -6.53 3.19 -15.78
N LYS A 17 -6.08 4.28 -15.15
CA LYS A 17 -5.04 5.15 -15.74
C LYS A 17 -3.69 4.44 -15.86
N LYS A 18 -3.37 3.57 -14.91
CA LYS A 18 -2.12 2.78 -14.89
C LYS A 18 -2.30 1.51 -14.07
N ILE A 19 -1.66 0.42 -14.49
CA ILE A 19 -1.39 -0.78 -13.68
C ILE A 19 0.11 -1.03 -13.81
N ILE A 20 0.81 -1.18 -12.69
CA ILE A 20 2.27 -1.37 -12.66
C ILE A 20 2.66 -2.56 -11.81
N ASN A 21 3.79 -3.18 -12.16
CA ASN A 21 4.48 -4.12 -11.29
C ASN A 21 5.49 -3.31 -10.49
N ALA A 22 5.26 -3.17 -9.18
CA ALA A 22 5.99 -2.26 -8.32
C ALA A 22 6.02 -2.76 -6.88
N ASP A 23 7.02 -2.31 -6.13
CA ASP A 23 7.12 -2.52 -4.69
C ASP A 23 6.44 -1.36 -3.94
N ALA A 24 5.44 -1.68 -3.11
CA ALA A 24 4.71 -0.71 -2.32
C ALA A 24 5.59 -0.04 -1.23
N THR A 25 6.73 -0.65 -0.88
CA THR A 25 7.73 -0.04 0.02
C THR A 25 8.69 0.93 -0.69
N LYS A 26 8.41 1.24 -1.96
CA LYS A 26 9.18 2.17 -2.81
C LYS A 26 8.30 3.11 -3.63
N LEU A 27 7.12 3.50 -3.13
CA LEU A 27 6.17 4.32 -3.91
C LEU A 27 6.77 5.62 -4.45
N SER A 28 7.70 6.23 -3.72
CA SER A 28 8.35 7.47 -4.14
C SER A 28 9.25 7.31 -5.38
N GLU A 29 9.63 6.09 -5.75
CA GLU A 29 10.32 5.81 -7.03
C GLU A 29 9.36 5.86 -8.23
N TYR A 30 8.06 5.62 -8.01
CA TYR A 30 7.04 5.53 -9.08
C TYR A 30 6.12 6.74 -9.16
N TYR A 31 5.98 7.51 -8.08
CA TYR A 31 5.08 8.65 -7.98
C TYR A 31 5.81 9.87 -7.40
N LYS A 32 5.48 11.05 -7.94
CA LYS A 32 6.04 12.32 -7.45
C LYS A 32 5.56 12.59 -6.02
N LYS A 33 6.40 13.30 -5.26
CA LYS A 33 6.02 13.82 -3.93
C LYS A 33 4.72 14.61 -4.02
N ASN A 34 3.81 14.44 -3.05
CA ASN A 34 2.53 15.14 -2.98
C ASN A 34 1.66 15.06 -4.26
N SER A 35 1.68 13.95 -4.98
CA SER A 35 0.91 13.79 -6.24
C SER A 35 -0.34 12.92 -6.11
N ILE A 36 -0.44 12.10 -5.06
CA ILE A 36 -1.54 11.18 -4.84
C ILE A 36 -2.56 11.80 -3.89
N GLU A 37 -3.83 11.78 -4.28
CA GLU A 37 -4.91 12.34 -3.45
C GLU A 37 -5.32 11.41 -2.31
N SER A 38 -5.45 10.12 -2.62
CA SER A 38 -5.84 9.10 -1.65
C SER A 38 -5.21 7.76 -1.99
N ILE A 39 -4.95 6.97 -0.95
CA ILE A 39 -4.53 5.57 -1.07
C ILE A 39 -5.54 4.73 -0.29
N VAL A 40 -6.05 3.68 -0.93
CA VAL A 40 -6.91 2.67 -0.29
C VAL A 40 -6.26 1.32 -0.53
N CYS A 41 -5.96 0.58 0.53
CA CYS A 41 -5.35 -0.73 0.37
C CYS A 41 -5.75 -1.74 1.45
N ASP A 42 -5.76 -2.99 1.02
CA ASP A 42 -5.87 -4.17 1.85
C ASP A 42 -4.56 -4.96 1.78
N PRO A 43 -3.58 -4.67 2.66
CA PRO A 43 -2.25 -5.26 2.62
C PRO A 43 -2.25 -6.72 3.11
N PRO A 44 -1.20 -7.51 2.80
CA PRO A 44 -1.09 -8.87 3.32
C PRO A 44 -1.01 -8.89 4.85
N TYR A 45 -1.68 -9.86 5.47
CA TYR A 45 -1.80 -9.95 6.94
C TYR A 45 -0.74 -10.83 7.62
N GLY A 46 0.20 -11.39 6.86
CA GLY A 46 1.25 -12.28 7.38
C GLY A 46 0.71 -13.64 7.84
N GLN A 47 -0.15 -14.28 7.02
CA GLN A 47 -0.70 -15.62 7.29
C GLN A 47 0.23 -16.78 6.84
N SER A 48 1.35 -16.50 6.18
CA SER A 48 2.34 -17.54 5.83
C SER A 48 3.36 -17.74 6.96
N SER A 49 3.71 -19.00 7.23
CA SER A 49 4.69 -19.43 8.24
C SER A 49 6.08 -18.77 8.09
N SER A 50 6.40 -18.21 6.92
CA SER A 50 7.66 -17.55 6.60
C SER A 50 7.70 -16.05 6.92
N THR A 51 6.57 -15.40 7.19
CA THR A 51 6.54 -13.96 7.46
C THR A 51 6.49 -13.74 8.97
N SER A 52 7.65 -13.54 9.59
CA SER A 52 7.72 -13.16 11.01
C SER A 52 6.95 -11.86 11.27
N ASP A 53 6.43 -11.70 12.50
CA ASP A 53 5.75 -10.46 12.89
C ASP A 53 6.66 -9.22 12.76
N LYS A 54 7.98 -9.40 12.89
CA LYS A 54 8.98 -8.36 12.64
C LYS A 54 8.97 -7.91 11.18
N ASN A 55 8.93 -8.85 10.23
CA ASN A 55 8.89 -8.56 8.80
C ASN A 55 7.57 -7.86 8.42
N LEU A 56 6.46 -8.32 8.99
CA LEU A 56 5.15 -7.70 8.75
C LEU A 56 5.11 -6.26 9.29
N ARG A 57 5.60 -6.03 10.51
CA ARG A 57 5.69 -4.68 11.08
C ARG A 57 6.56 -3.76 10.23
N ASN A 58 7.68 -4.26 9.74
CA ASN A 58 8.58 -3.48 8.88
C ASN A 58 7.92 -3.13 7.54
N LEU A 59 7.21 -4.08 6.92
CA LEU A 59 6.46 -3.85 5.69
C LEU A 59 5.46 -2.70 5.84
N PHE A 60 4.61 -2.76 6.88
CA PHE A 60 3.61 -1.72 7.14
C PHE A 60 4.25 -0.37 7.42
N ARG A 61 5.30 -0.33 8.26
CA ARG A 61 6.01 0.91 8.60
C ARG A 61 6.63 1.56 7.36
N THR A 62 7.36 0.79 6.56
CA THR A 62 8.01 1.32 5.34
C THR A 62 6.96 1.78 4.32
N PHE A 63 5.88 1.00 4.13
CA PHE A 63 4.77 1.40 3.30
C PHE A 63 4.14 2.73 3.75
N MET A 64 3.89 2.91 5.06
CA MET A 64 3.31 4.16 5.57
C MET A 64 4.22 5.37 5.36
N ILE A 65 5.54 5.20 5.50
CA ILE A 65 6.51 6.25 5.21
C ILE A 65 6.46 6.63 3.73
N GLU A 66 6.45 5.65 2.83
CA GLU A 66 6.39 5.88 1.39
C GLU A 66 5.05 6.48 0.94
N ALA A 67 3.95 5.99 1.49
CA ALA A 67 2.61 6.53 1.26
C ALA A 67 2.55 8.01 1.67
N HIS A 68 3.11 8.35 2.84
CA HIS A 68 3.16 9.74 3.30
C HIS A 68 3.95 10.65 2.34
N LYS A 69 5.07 10.18 1.77
CA LYS A 69 5.86 10.97 0.80
C LYS A 69 5.05 11.34 -0.45
N VAL A 70 4.24 10.41 -0.97
CA VAL A 70 3.54 10.60 -2.24
C VAL A 70 2.16 11.22 -2.08
N LEU A 71 1.54 11.12 -0.90
CA LEU A 71 0.24 11.73 -0.60
C LEU A 71 0.33 13.26 -0.58
N LYS A 72 -0.68 13.92 -1.16
CA LYS A 72 -0.88 15.38 -1.05
C LYS A 72 -1.03 15.80 0.40
N LYS A 73 -0.80 17.08 0.69
CA LYS A 73 -1.20 17.69 1.98
C LYS A 73 -2.70 17.47 2.19
N LYS A 74 -3.08 16.95 3.36
CA LYS A 74 -4.46 16.49 3.70
C LYS A 74 -4.97 15.29 2.87
N GLY A 75 -4.11 14.63 2.09
CA GLY A 75 -4.43 13.36 1.45
C GLY A 75 -4.67 12.27 2.50
N ARG A 76 -5.48 11.26 2.14
CA ARG A 76 -5.94 10.23 3.07
C ARG A 76 -5.41 8.85 2.70
N LEU A 77 -4.94 8.10 3.69
CA LEU A 77 -4.66 6.67 3.61
C LEU A 77 -5.76 5.91 4.36
N VAL A 78 -6.46 5.03 3.66
CA VAL A 78 -7.39 4.06 4.26
C VAL A 78 -6.76 2.68 4.11
N ILE A 79 -6.47 2.03 5.23
CA ILE A 79 -5.72 0.78 5.27
C ILE A 79 -6.33 -0.20 6.28
N ILE A 80 -6.37 -1.47 5.92
CA ILE A 80 -6.74 -2.56 6.82
C ILE A 80 -5.48 -3.06 7.55
N ILE A 81 -5.54 -3.11 8.88
CA ILE A 81 -4.41 -3.52 9.72
C ILE A 81 -4.82 -4.75 10.54
N PRO A 82 -4.03 -5.84 10.54
CA PRO A 82 -4.24 -6.98 11.43
C PRO A 82 -4.29 -6.55 12.90
N SER A 83 -5.23 -7.09 13.67
CA SER A 83 -5.41 -6.76 15.09
C SER A 83 -4.16 -6.99 15.95
N LYS A 84 -3.30 -7.94 15.55
CA LYS A 84 -2.00 -8.21 16.19
C LYS A 84 -0.97 -7.09 16.04
N LEU A 85 -1.13 -6.19 15.05
CA LEU A 85 -0.25 -5.05 14.85
C LEU A 85 -0.80 -3.81 15.57
N LYS A 86 -0.06 -3.36 16.59
CA LYS A 86 -0.34 -2.08 17.24
C LYS A 86 0.05 -0.91 16.32
N ILE A 87 -0.89 0.01 16.10
CA ILE A 87 -0.72 1.25 15.31
C ILE A 87 0.35 2.18 15.89
N PRO A 88 0.44 2.39 17.23
CA PRO A 88 1.56 3.15 17.80
C PRO A 88 2.92 2.57 17.37
N GLY A 89 3.77 3.41 16.76
CA GLY A 89 5.08 3.03 16.23
C GLY A 89 5.13 2.67 14.74
N LEU A 90 3.96 2.51 14.10
CA LEU A 90 3.85 2.32 12.64
C LEU A 90 3.78 3.64 11.87
N ILE A 91 3.22 4.68 12.49
CA ILE A 91 3.14 6.03 11.91
C ILE A 91 4.45 6.77 12.21
N PRO A 92 5.16 7.31 11.20
CA PRO A 92 6.32 8.16 11.44
C PRO A 92 5.89 9.42 12.23
N LYS A 93 6.68 9.78 13.25
CA LYS A 93 6.54 11.06 13.97
C LYS A 93 6.95 12.22 13.07
#